data_AF-A0A6A5HCQ4-F1
#
_entry.id   AF-A0A6A5HCQ4-F1
#
_cell.length_a   1.000
_cell.length_b   1.000
_cell.length_c   1.000
_cell.angle_alpha   90.00
_cell.angle_beta   90.00
_cell.angle_gamma   90.00
#
_symmetry.space_group_name_H-M   'P 1'
#
loop_
_entity.id
_entity.type
_entity.pdbx_description
1 polymer ?
#
loop_
_entity_poly.entity_id
_entity_poly.type
_entity_poly.pdbx_seq_one_letter_code
_entity_poly.pdbx_strand_id
1 'polypeptide(L)'
;MSGGAIEYISEEYEVSRDSSVLKTSIKNNIKCIFKGTMNNSYKISFSWEFDWNELGNQGVFEITGHISIKSSKNAFAPVKIDVKLTEDNRTITKHLGGCYTHYFVTYEYSLTPHLVPPEEPPYDVIFAPSDKNDVILVVDGKKLHVNKAR
;
A
#
# COMPACT_ATOMS: atom_id res chain seq x y z
N MET A 1 11.56 -3.03 12.91
CA MET A 1 11.90 -2.12 11.79
C MET A 1 11.01 -0.90 11.92
N SER A 2 11.58 0.30 11.85
CA SER A 2 10.82 1.55 12.02
C SER A 2 9.73 1.66 10.94
N GLY A 3 8.47 1.75 11.37
CA GLY A 3 7.28 1.84 10.52
C GLY A 3 7.15 3.17 9.76
N GLY A 4 8.16 3.50 8.96
CA GLY A 4 8.14 4.64 8.06
C GLY A 4 7.33 4.35 6.80
N ALA A 5 6.82 5.42 6.16
CA ALA A 5 6.18 5.30 4.87
C ALA A 5 7.19 4.89 3.79
N ILE A 6 6.76 4.01 2.89
CA ILE A 6 7.46 3.62 1.68
C ILE A 6 7.09 4.65 0.62
N GLU A 7 8.06 5.49 0.28
CA GLU A 7 7.89 6.59 -0.66
C GLU A 7 8.58 6.28 -2.00
N TYR A 8 7.93 6.68 -3.08
CA TYR A 8 8.43 6.56 -4.44
C TYR A 8 7.92 7.69 -5.31
N ILE A 9 8.77 8.16 -6.22
CA ILE A 9 8.43 9.14 -7.26
C ILE A 9 8.90 8.55 -8.58
N SER A 10 8.02 8.57 -9.58
CA SER A 10 8.31 8.05 -10.91
C SER A 10 9.12 9.04 -11.76
N GLU A 11 9.76 8.51 -12.80
CA GLU A 11 10.14 9.31 -13.97
C GLU A 11 8.88 9.74 -14.74
N GLU A 12 9.06 10.60 -15.75
CA GLU A 12 7.97 10.98 -16.64
C GLU A 12 7.66 9.87 -17.64
N TYR A 13 6.38 9.56 -17.80
CA TYR A 13 5.87 8.59 -18.75
C TYR A 13 4.96 9.24 -19.78
N GLU A 14 5.19 8.93 -21.05
CA GLU A 14 4.28 9.27 -22.14
C GLU A 14 3.26 8.15 -22.35
N VAL A 15 1.98 8.46 -22.17
CA VAL A 15 0.86 7.57 -22.49
C VAL A 15 0.10 8.14 -23.68
N SER A 16 -0.04 7.36 -24.73
CA SER A 16 -0.75 7.78 -25.95
C SER A 16 -1.73 6.70 -26.39
N ARG A 17 -2.48 6.97 -27.47
CA ARG A 17 -3.38 5.98 -28.07
C ARG A 17 -2.62 4.77 -28.63
N ASP A 18 -1.46 5.03 -29.21
CA ASP A 18 -0.68 4.02 -29.95
C ASP A 18 0.36 3.34 -29.06
N SER A 19 0.57 3.84 -27.84
CA SER A 19 1.56 3.32 -26.89
C SER A 19 0.97 3.18 -25.49
N SER A 20 0.84 1.94 -25.03
CA SER A 20 0.57 1.63 -23.63
C SER A 20 1.86 1.57 -22.85
N VAL A 21 1.89 2.19 -21.67
CA VAL A 21 3.05 2.14 -20.77
C VAL A 21 2.87 0.97 -19.81
N LEU A 22 3.91 0.16 -19.65
CA LEU A 22 4.02 -0.83 -18.59
C LEU A 22 5.41 -0.69 -17.95
N LYS A 23 5.44 -0.29 -16.69
CA LYS A 23 6.67 0.00 -15.96
C LYS A 23 6.65 -0.74 -14.63
N THR A 24 7.77 -1.37 -14.31
CA THR A 24 7.95 -2.07 -13.03
C THR A 24 8.96 -1.31 -12.20
N SER A 25 8.62 -1.07 -10.94
CA SER A 25 9.54 -0.50 -9.95
C SER A 25 9.54 -1.38 -8.71
N ILE A 26 10.69 -1.46 -8.03
CA ILE A 26 10.84 -2.20 -6.78
C ILE A 26 11.41 -1.23 -5.74
N LYS A 27 10.72 -1.09 -4.62
CA LYS A 27 11.14 -0.22 -3.52
C LYS A 27 10.74 -0.84 -2.19
N ASN A 28 11.70 -0.98 -1.27
CA ASN A 28 11.48 -1.53 0.06
C ASN A 28 10.63 -2.82 0.05
N ASN A 29 11.00 -3.76 -0.83
CA ASN A 29 10.34 -5.07 -0.98
C ASN A 29 8.87 -5.01 -1.47
N ILE A 30 8.42 -3.85 -1.95
CA ILE A 30 7.18 -3.70 -2.70
C ILE A 30 7.54 -3.57 -4.18
N LYS A 31 6.99 -4.45 -4.99
CA LYS A 31 7.01 -4.34 -6.45
C LYS A 31 5.74 -3.65 -6.91
N CYS A 32 5.88 -2.51 -7.57
CA CYS A 32 4.79 -1.77 -8.18
C CYS A 32 4.86 -1.91 -9.70
N ILE A 33 3.79 -2.41 -10.31
CA ILE A 33 3.59 -2.45 -11.75
C ILE A 33 2.61 -1.34 -12.12
N PHE A 34 3.13 -0.30 -12.77
CA PHE A 34 2.34 0.78 -13.34
C PHE A 34 1.96 0.47 -14.77
N LYS A 35 0.68 0.67 -15.09
CA LYS A 35 0.13 0.54 -16.44
C LYS A 35 -0.65 1.80 -16.81
N GLY A 36 -0.30 2.41 -17.93
CA GLY A 36 -1.04 3.53 -18.54
C GLY A 36 -1.60 3.11 -19.88
N THR A 37 -2.92 3.22 -20.05
CA THR A 37 -3.60 2.93 -21.32
C THR A 37 -4.57 4.03 -21.71
N MET A 38 -4.78 4.20 -23.01
CA MET A 38 -5.78 5.11 -23.56
C MET A 38 -6.74 4.33 -24.45
N ASN A 39 -8.03 4.58 -24.31
CA ASN A 39 -9.03 3.98 -25.19
C ASN A 39 -9.34 4.86 -26.42
N ASN A 40 -10.13 4.32 -27.36
CA ASN A 40 -10.53 5.02 -28.59
C ASN A 40 -11.36 6.29 -28.36
N SER A 41 -11.92 6.49 -27.17
CA SER A 41 -12.64 7.70 -26.78
C SER A 41 -11.76 8.72 -26.05
N TYR A 42 -10.43 8.60 -26.17
CA TYR A 42 -9.43 9.43 -25.50
C TYR A 42 -9.50 9.43 -23.96
N LYS A 43 -10.20 8.44 -23.37
CA LYS A 43 -10.20 8.26 -21.92
C LYS A 43 -8.95 7.51 -21.53
N ILE A 44 -8.20 8.11 -20.61
CA ILE A 44 -6.96 7.54 -20.08
C ILE A 44 -7.25 6.76 -18.80
N SER A 45 -6.59 5.62 -18.66
CA SER A 45 -6.70 4.73 -17.51
C SER A 45 -5.31 4.45 -16.97
N PHE A 46 -5.15 4.63 -15.67
CA PHE A 46 -3.94 4.33 -14.95
C PHE A 46 -4.24 3.22 -13.96
N SER A 47 -3.39 2.20 -13.94
CA SER A 47 -3.48 1.11 -12.99
C SER A 47 -2.14 0.92 -12.30
N TRP A 48 -2.19 0.73 -10.99
CA TRP A 48 -1.04 0.38 -10.16
C TRP A 48 -1.35 -0.94 -9.47
N GLU A 49 -0.54 -1.95 -9.74
CA GLU A 49 -0.60 -3.23 -9.07
C GLU A 49 0.59 -3.34 -8.12
N PHE A 50 0.32 -3.68 -6.85
CA PHE A 50 1.32 -3.78 -5.80
C PHE A 50 1.47 -5.22 -5.36
N ASP A 51 2.64 -5.80 -5.62
CA ASP A 51 3.06 -7.06 -5.01
C ASP A 51 3.91 -6.75 -3.79
N TRP A 52 3.38 -7.12 -2.62
CA TRP A 52 3.97 -6.91 -1.31
C TRP A 52 4.06 -8.22 -0.52
N ASN A 53 4.11 -9.38 -1.20
CA ASN A 53 4.18 -10.69 -0.58
C ASN A 53 5.34 -10.83 0.43
N GLU A 54 6.48 -10.19 0.15
CA GLU A 54 7.62 -10.18 1.07
C GLU A 54 7.30 -9.49 2.41
N LEU A 55 6.50 -8.42 2.39
CA LEU A 55 6.03 -7.75 3.60
C LEU A 55 4.96 -8.58 4.32
N GLY A 56 4.09 -9.28 3.57
CA GLY A 56 3.14 -10.24 4.14
C GLY A 56 3.84 -11.33 4.95
N ASN A 57 4.94 -11.87 4.44
CA ASN A 57 5.78 -12.84 5.17
C ASN A 57 6.43 -12.26 6.44
N GLN A 58 6.47 -10.93 6.60
CA GLN A 58 6.96 -10.24 7.79
C GLN A 58 5.85 -9.88 8.79
N GLY A 59 4.60 -10.29 8.52
CA GLY A 59 3.44 -10.03 9.37
C GLY A 59 2.69 -8.74 9.03
N VAL A 60 2.98 -8.09 7.90
CA VAL A 60 2.12 -7.00 7.41
C VAL A 60 0.80 -7.63 6.93
N PHE A 61 -0.34 -7.09 7.36
CA PHE A 61 -1.65 -7.57 6.92
C PHE A 61 -2.36 -6.57 6.00
N GLU A 62 -2.01 -5.29 6.10
CA GLU A 62 -2.63 -4.21 5.33
C GLU A 62 -1.59 -3.12 5.04
N ILE A 63 -1.75 -2.46 3.90
CA ILE A 63 -0.97 -1.26 3.57
C ILE A 63 -1.95 -0.14 3.22
N THR A 64 -1.86 0.98 3.93
CA THR A 64 -2.65 2.19 3.60
C THR A 64 -1.76 3.32 3.13
N GLY A 65 -2.30 4.26 2.39
CA GLY A 65 -1.53 5.43 2.00
C GLY A 65 -2.23 6.24 0.94
N HIS A 66 -1.45 6.84 0.05
CA HIS A 66 -1.99 7.52 -1.11
C HIS A 66 -1.06 7.46 -2.32
N ILE A 67 -1.67 7.57 -3.49
CA ILE A 67 -1.01 7.77 -4.78
C ILE A 67 -1.42 9.16 -5.29
N SER A 68 -0.45 9.96 -5.70
CA SER A 68 -0.69 11.23 -6.38
C SER A 68 -0.21 11.12 -7.81
N ILE A 69 -1.06 11.43 -8.78
CA ILE A 69 -0.71 11.50 -10.20
C ILE A 69 -0.90 12.92 -10.72
N LYS A 70 0.06 13.40 -11.49
CA LYS A 70 0.02 14.72 -12.12
C LYS A 70 0.39 14.64 -13.59
N SER A 71 -0.22 15.51 -14.39
CA SER A 71 0.20 15.74 -15.77
C SER A 71 1.27 16.82 -15.82
N SER A 72 2.40 16.54 -16.43
CA SER A 72 3.49 17.51 -16.61
C SER A 72 3.09 18.69 -17.49
N LYS A 73 2.12 18.48 -18.39
CA LYS A 73 1.57 19.51 -19.30
C LYS A 73 0.22 20.05 -18.85
N ASN A 74 -0.16 19.83 -17.58
CA ASN A 74 -1.44 20.26 -17.01
C ASN A 74 -2.68 19.79 -17.80
N ALA A 75 -2.60 18.63 -18.46
CA ALA A 75 -3.73 18.06 -19.21
C ALA A 75 -4.91 17.67 -18.30
N PHE A 76 -4.64 17.48 -17.01
CA PHE A 76 -5.62 17.30 -15.94
C PHE A 76 -5.03 17.84 -14.62
N ALA A 77 -5.92 18.24 -13.70
CA ALA A 77 -5.52 18.67 -12.36
C ALA A 77 -4.94 17.50 -11.56
N PRO A 78 -3.91 17.70 -10.71
CA PRO A 78 -3.33 16.64 -9.90
C PRO A 78 -4.40 15.86 -9.12
N VAL A 79 -4.30 14.54 -9.17
CA VAL A 79 -5.29 13.65 -8.55
C VAL A 79 -4.62 12.86 -7.46
N LYS A 80 -5.16 12.96 -6.26
CA LYS A 80 -4.79 12.13 -5.11
C LYS A 80 -5.80 10.99 -4.95
N ILE A 81 -5.29 9.79 -4.71
CA ILE A 81 -6.06 8.56 -4.57
C ILE A 81 -5.62 7.95 -3.24
N ASP A 82 -6.54 7.87 -2.28
CA ASP A 82 -6.27 7.12 -1.06
C ASP A 82 -6.28 5.62 -1.39
N VAL A 83 -5.30 4.90 -0.85
CA VAL A 83 -5.12 3.48 -1.12
C VAL A 83 -5.23 2.69 0.16
N LYS A 84 -5.92 1.56 0.03
CA LYS A 84 -6.02 0.50 1.03
C LYS A 84 -5.78 -0.81 0.31
N LEU A 85 -4.59 -1.38 0.52
CA LEU A 85 -4.16 -2.63 -0.08
C LEU A 85 -4.29 -3.75 0.94
N THR A 86 -5.00 -4.80 0.55
CA THR A 86 -5.16 -6.04 1.30
C THR A 86 -4.77 -7.22 0.41
N GLU A 87 -4.77 -8.45 0.92
CA GLU A 87 -4.44 -9.62 0.11
C GLU A 87 -5.35 -9.74 -1.13
N ASP A 88 -6.64 -9.44 -0.96
CA ASP A 88 -7.66 -9.50 -2.02
C ASP A 88 -7.69 -8.27 -2.94
N ASN A 89 -7.10 -7.16 -2.51
CA ASN A 89 -7.14 -5.89 -3.25
C ASN A 89 -5.75 -5.29 -3.41
N ARG A 90 -5.06 -5.69 -4.48
CA ARG A 90 -3.69 -5.27 -4.79
C ARG A 90 -3.59 -4.27 -5.93
N THR A 91 -4.71 -3.99 -6.60
CA THR A 91 -4.74 -3.20 -7.83
C THR A 91 -5.61 -1.98 -7.69
N ILE A 92 -5.02 -0.81 -7.88
CA ILE A 92 -5.70 0.48 -7.88
C ILE A 92 -5.83 0.94 -9.33
N THR A 93 -7.05 1.25 -9.77
CA THR A 93 -7.29 1.78 -11.12
C THR A 93 -8.00 3.12 -11.04
N LYS A 94 -7.52 4.09 -11.83
CA LYS A 94 -8.12 5.41 -11.98
C LYS A 94 -8.34 5.72 -13.45
N HIS A 95 -9.57 6.08 -13.78
CA HIS A 95 -9.93 6.61 -15.08
C HIS A 95 -10.01 8.12 -15.01
N LEU A 96 -9.37 8.80 -15.95
CA LEU A 96 -9.49 10.25 -16.12
C LEU A 96 -10.13 10.55 -17.49
N GLY A 97 -10.99 11.56 -17.50
CA GLY A 97 -11.52 12.12 -18.74
C GLY A 97 -10.38 12.80 -19.52
N GLY A 98 -10.38 12.61 -20.84
CA GLY A 98 -9.31 13.12 -21.68
C GLY A 98 -9.82 13.79 -22.95
N CYS A 99 -9.13 14.87 -23.33
CA CYS A 99 -9.34 15.60 -24.59
C CYS A 99 -8.08 15.57 -25.49
N TYR A 100 -6.99 14.97 -25.00
CA TYR A 100 -5.68 14.93 -25.68
C TYR A 100 -5.34 13.53 -26.17
N THR A 101 -4.47 13.47 -27.19
CA THR A 101 -3.97 12.23 -27.80
C THR A 101 -2.70 11.67 -27.12
N HIS A 102 -2.00 12.51 -26.34
CA HIS A 102 -0.80 12.16 -25.59
C HIS A 102 -0.86 12.79 -24.20
N TYR A 103 -0.40 12.06 -23.18
CA TYR A 103 -0.26 12.54 -21.81
C TYR A 103 1.16 12.26 -21.32
N PHE A 104 1.81 13.30 -20.80
CA PHE A 104 3.05 13.18 -20.05
C PHE A 104 2.68 13.21 -18.57
N VAL A 105 2.95 12.11 -17.87
CA VAL A 105 2.52 11.92 -16.48
C VAL A 105 3.67 11.49 -15.60
N THR A 106 3.60 11.95 -14.35
CA THR A 106 4.43 11.47 -13.25
C THR A 106 3.50 11.09 -12.11
N TYR A 107 3.86 10.07 -11.35
CA TYR A 107 3.15 9.71 -10.13
C TYR A 107 4.12 9.52 -8.98
N GLU A 108 3.58 9.67 -7.79
CA GLU A 108 4.26 9.39 -6.53
C GLU A 108 3.32 8.63 -5.61
N TYR A 109 3.88 7.84 -4.70
CA TYR A 109 3.10 7.18 -3.67
C TYR A 109 3.82 7.24 -2.32
N SER A 110 3.02 7.23 -1.27
CA SER A 110 3.46 7.06 0.11
C SER A 110 2.60 5.97 0.73
N LEU A 111 3.22 4.83 1.07
CA LEU A 111 2.54 3.63 1.55
C LEU A 111 3.02 3.25 2.95
N THR A 112 2.10 3.07 3.89
CA THR A 112 2.39 2.69 5.28
C THR A 112 1.93 1.26 5.53
N PRO A 113 2.87 0.31 5.74
CA PRO A 113 2.53 -1.05 6.14
C PRO A 113 2.06 -1.13 7.59
N HIS A 114 1.02 -1.93 7.82
CA HIS A 114 0.46 -2.18 9.15
C HIS A 114 0.69 -3.63 9.57
N LEU A 115 1.26 -3.80 10.77
CA LEU A 115 1.65 -5.11 11.33
C LEU A 115 0.61 -5.71 12.27
N VAL A 116 -0.37 -4.93 12.75
CA VAL A 116 -1.39 -5.37 13.71
C VAL A 116 -2.76 -4.84 13.27
N PRO A 117 -3.79 -5.70 13.09
CA PRO A 117 -5.16 -5.24 12.89
C PRO A 117 -5.57 -4.32 14.04
N PRO A 118 -6.27 -3.19 13.78
CA PRO A 118 -6.59 -2.20 14.81
C PRO A 118 -7.43 -2.73 15.99
N GLU A 119 -7.88 -3.99 15.96
CA GLU A 119 -8.71 -4.62 16.99
C GLU A 119 -7.96 -5.57 17.95
N GLU A 120 -6.68 -5.90 17.70
CA GLU A 120 -5.93 -6.72 18.65
C GLU A 120 -5.14 -5.85 19.64
N PRO A 121 -5.41 -5.95 20.96
CA PRO A 121 -4.59 -5.26 21.94
C PRO A 121 -3.14 -5.74 21.80
N PRO A 122 -2.15 -4.83 21.95
CA PRO A 122 -0.74 -5.21 21.89
C PRO A 122 -0.47 -6.43 22.78
N TYR A 123 0.42 -7.33 22.35
CA TYR A 123 0.80 -8.51 23.15
C TYR A 123 1.07 -8.16 24.62
N ASP A 124 1.74 -7.02 24.86
CA ASP A 124 2.06 -6.53 26.20
C ASP A 124 0.83 -6.14 27.05
N VAL A 125 -0.30 -5.79 26.42
CA VAL A 125 -1.58 -5.52 27.08
C VAL A 125 -2.31 -6.81 27.45
N ILE A 126 -2.20 -7.86 26.63
CA ILE A 126 -2.81 -9.18 26.91
C ILE A 126 -2.12 -9.86 28.10
N PHE A 127 -0.80 -9.66 28.24
CA PHE A 127 0.00 -10.23 29.34
C PHE A 127 0.24 -9.26 30.50
N ALA A 128 -0.36 -8.06 30.46
CA ALA A 128 -0.28 -7.12 31.56
C ALA A 128 -0.91 -7.73 32.83
N PRO A 129 -0.30 -7.53 34.01
CA PRO A 129 -0.86 -8.02 35.26
C PRO A 129 -2.24 -7.38 35.49
N SER A 130 -3.30 -8.21 35.60
CA SER A 130 -4.64 -7.80 36.00
C SER A 130 -5.04 -8.53 37.28
N ASP A 131 -5.91 -7.91 38.09
CA ASP A 131 -6.38 -8.41 39.39
C ASP A 131 -7.12 -9.77 39.35
N LYS A 132 -7.23 -10.41 38.18
CA LYS A 132 -7.91 -11.70 37.96
C LYS A 132 -6.99 -12.86 37.54
N ASN A 133 -5.67 -12.70 37.55
CA ASN A 133 -4.74 -13.72 37.03
C ASN A 133 -4.10 -14.56 38.15
N ASP A 134 -4.68 -15.74 38.41
CA ASP A 134 -4.27 -16.68 39.48
C ASP A 134 -3.06 -17.58 39.16
N VAL A 135 -2.34 -17.41 38.04
CA VAL A 135 -1.13 -18.23 37.76
C VAL A 135 -0.06 -17.44 37.00
N ILE A 136 1.16 -17.44 37.57
CA ILE A 136 2.39 -16.97 36.91
C ILE A 136 3.12 -18.19 36.35
N LEU A 137 3.28 -18.26 35.04
CA LEU A 137 4.15 -19.22 34.38
C LEU A 137 5.53 -18.56 34.16
N VAL A 138 6.61 -19.24 34.52
CA VAL A 138 7.98 -18.77 34.24
C VAL A 138 8.60 -19.72 33.25
N VAL A 139 8.96 -19.20 32.06
CA VAL A 139 9.72 -19.93 31.05
C VAL A 139 10.95 -19.08 30.71
N ASP A 140 12.13 -19.66 30.90
CA ASP A 140 13.43 -19.05 30.54
C ASP A 140 13.67 -17.65 31.12
N GLY A 141 13.26 -17.44 32.39
CA GLY A 141 13.44 -16.19 33.13
C GLY A 141 12.41 -15.09 32.84
N LYS A 142 11.49 -15.30 31.88
CA LYS A 142 10.39 -14.38 31.58
C LYS A 142 9.10 -14.83 32.29
N LYS A 143 8.44 -13.91 32.98
CA LYS A 143 7.18 -14.14 33.70
C LYS A 143 6.00 -13.85 32.78
N LEU A 144 5.13 -14.83 32.59
CA LEU A 144 3.88 -14.71 31.83
C LEU A 144 2.70 -14.95 32.77
N HIS A 145 1.76 -14.00 32.80
CA HIS A 145 0.51 -14.17 33.53
C HIS A 145 -0.50 -14.85 32.60
N VAL A 146 -1.03 -16.00 33.00
CA VAL A 146 -1.99 -16.78 32.20
C VAL A 146 -3.27 -17.05 32.99
N ASN A 147 -4.39 -17.15 32.29
CA ASN A 147 -5.68 -17.51 32.87
C ASN A 147 -5.97 -18.99 32.61
N LYS A 148 -6.44 -19.72 33.63
CA LYS A 148 -6.76 -21.14 33.50
C LYS A 148 -8.15 -21.26 32.87
N ALA A 149 -8.22 -21.61 31.58
CA ALA A 149 -9.49 -22.04 31.00
C ALA A 149 -9.89 -23.37 31.65
N ARG A 150 -11.10 -23.41 32.21
CA ARG A 150 -11.69 -24.60 32.85
C ARG A 150 -12.39 -25.45 31.81
#